data_AF-A0A7G8T761-F1
#
_entry.id   AF-A0A7G8T761-F1
#
_cell.length_a   1.000
_cell.length_b   1.000
_cell.length_c   1.000
_cell.angle_alpha   90.00
_cell.angle_beta   90.00
_cell.angle_gamma   90.00
#
_symmetry.space_group_name_H-M   'P 1'
#
loop_
_entity.id
_entity.type
_entity.pdbx_description
1 polymer ?
#
loop_
_entity_poly.entity_id
_entity_poly.type
_entity_poly.pdbx_seq_one_letter_code
_entity_poly.pdbx_strand_id
1 'polypeptide(L)'
;MKGAKIARKYLGGGDLAALFEAIGNEQKNYNWVVTDHDFFTREEPLKQRLSWTGVFFTGEELTELFVPRRRVTFIDAVLSAYPKEIPVRELQTYELPEWQSPGYWQEDLELQTPQAVMELVPWDGYELLFLSRRDGLVDSFLRAFPQALDLGETNRREKAVERRITEIFHRAATERGILLTEKTEKYKYSVFQSLCRKGDKENLEVTDEEIGAEVERLLRGL
;
A
#
# COMPACT_ATOMS: atom_id res chain seq x y z
N MET A 1 -9.33 5.48 10.93
CA MET A 1 -9.46 5.56 9.47
C MET A 1 -9.30 4.17 8.89
N LYS A 2 -9.80 3.93 7.68
CA LYS A 2 -9.64 2.65 6.99
C LYS A 2 -8.72 2.75 5.80
N GLY A 3 -8.21 1.60 5.39
CA GLY A 3 -7.50 1.41 4.14
C GLY A 3 -7.86 0.09 3.50
N ALA A 4 -7.69 0.01 2.20
CA ALA A 4 -7.81 -1.21 1.41
C ALA A 4 -6.56 -1.40 0.56
N LYS A 5 -6.19 -2.66 0.31
CA LYS A 5 -5.20 -3.03 -0.70
C LYS A 5 -5.81 -3.98 -1.73
N ILE A 6 -5.37 -3.87 -2.97
CA ILE A 6 -5.75 -4.81 -4.03
C ILE A 6 -4.61 -4.97 -5.03
N ALA A 7 -4.40 -6.19 -5.52
CA ALA A 7 -3.53 -6.39 -6.68
C ALA A 7 -4.17 -5.74 -7.93
N ARG A 8 -3.44 -4.87 -8.62
CA ARG A 8 -3.93 -4.05 -9.75
C ARG A 8 -4.45 -4.88 -10.91
N LYS A 9 -4.00 -6.13 -11.05
CA LYS A 9 -4.55 -7.07 -12.04
C LYS A 9 -6.07 -7.27 -11.91
N TYR A 10 -6.63 -7.10 -10.71
CA TYR A 10 -8.07 -7.22 -10.48
C TYR A 10 -8.87 -5.95 -10.84
N LEU A 11 -8.20 -4.81 -11.07
CA LEU A 11 -8.82 -3.58 -11.55
C LEU A 11 -8.93 -3.54 -13.09
N GLY A 12 -8.40 -4.56 -13.78
CA GLY A 12 -8.41 -4.67 -15.24
C GLY A 12 -7.69 -3.50 -15.92
N GLY A 13 -8.15 -3.14 -17.13
CA GLY A 13 -7.60 -2.00 -17.87
C GLY A 13 -7.99 -0.62 -17.30
N GLY A 14 -8.88 -0.57 -16.30
CA GLY A 14 -9.43 0.66 -15.72
C GLY A 14 -8.55 1.29 -14.63
N ASP A 15 -7.79 0.49 -13.88
CA ASP A 15 -6.85 0.98 -12.85
C ASP A 15 -7.53 1.98 -11.88
N LEU A 16 -7.01 3.20 -11.71
CA LEU A 16 -7.63 4.23 -10.87
C LEU A 16 -9.03 4.66 -11.33
N ALA A 17 -9.39 4.50 -12.61
CA ALA A 17 -10.77 4.76 -13.06
C ALA A 17 -11.77 3.80 -12.41
N ALA A 18 -11.39 2.53 -12.22
CA ALA A 18 -12.25 1.54 -11.58
C ALA A 18 -12.45 1.87 -10.09
N LEU A 19 -11.40 2.38 -9.42
CA LEU A 19 -11.52 2.89 -8.06
C LEU A 19 -12.46 4.09 -8.00
N PHE A 20 -12.31 5.07 -8.89
CA PHE A 20 -13.16 6.26 -8.94
C PHE A 20 -14.64 5.90 -9.08
N GLU A 21 -14.96 4.96 -9.97
CA GLU A 21 -16.31 4.44 -10.14
C GLU A 21 -16.83 3.79 -8.84
N ALA A 22 -16.04 2.92 -8.21
CA ALA A 22 -16.41 2.22 -6.99
C ALA A 22 -16.68 3.14 -5.79
N ILE A 23 -16.04 4.31 -5.74
CA ILE A 23 -16.29 5.33 -4.70
C ILE A 23 -17.30 6.40 -5.15
N GLY A 24 -18.04 6.19 -6.23
CA GLY A 24 -19.09 7.11 -6.67
C GLY A 24 -18.57 8.44 -7.23
N ASN A 25 -17.38 8.43 -7.82
CA ASN A 25 -16.68 9.59 -8.36
C ASN A 25 -16.34 10.69 -7.33
N GLU A 26 -16.19 10.31 -6.06
CA GLU A 26 -15.89 11.23 -4.95
C GLU A 26 -14.54 11.96 -5.10
N GLN A 27 -13.61 11.45 -5.93
CA GLN A 27 -12.36 12.15 -6.22
C GLN A 27 -12.56 13.56 -6.78
N LYS A 28 -13.69 13.80 -7.48
CA LYS A 28 -14.03 15.10 -8.06
C LYS A 28 -14.29 16.18 -7.01
N ASN A 29 -14.59 15.77 -5.78
CA ASN A 29 -14.88 16.69 -4.67
C ASN A 29 -13.62 17.23 -3.98
N TYR A 30 -12.43 16.84 -4.46
CA TYR A 30 -11.16 17.19 -3.83
C TYR A 30 -10.18 17.81 -4.82
N ASN A 31 -9.20 18.50 -4.27
CA ASN A 31 -7.95 18.84 -4.95
C ASN A 31 -6.93 17.73 -4.69
N TRP A 32 -6.00 17.53 -5.61
CA TRP A 32 -5.04 16.43 -5.55
C TRP A 32 -3.62 16.93 -5.74
N VAL A 33 -2.70 16.37 -4.98
CA VAL A 33 -1.26 16.53 -5.19
C VAL A 33 -0.67 15.16 -5.43
N VAL A 34 0.06 15.02 -6.54
CA VAL A 34 0.78 13.80 -6.91
C VAL A 34 2.26 13.99 -6.58
N THR A 35 2.80 13.09 -5.76
CA THR A 35 4.20 13.10 -5.35
C THR A 35 4.85 11.74 -5.57
N ASP A 36 6.18 11.78 -5.59
CA ASP A 36 7.09 10.62 -5.56
C ASP A 36 6.64 9.52 -6.53
N HIS A 37 6.64 9.86 -7.81
CA HIS A 37 5.98 9.06 -8.84
C HIS A 37 6.91 8.64 -9.97
N ASP A 38 6.90 7.36 -10.29
CA ASP A 38 7.29 6.81 -11.58
C ASP A 38 6.05 6.49 -12.44
N PHE A 39 6.13 6.79 -13.73
CA PHE A 39 4.96 6.74 -14.61
C PHE A 39 5.31 6.48 -16.06
N PHE A 40 4.33 5.90 -16.75
CA PHE A 40 4.34 5.76 -18.20
C PHE A 40 3.22 6.59 -18.83
N THR A 41 3.58 7.43 -19.80
CA THR A 41 2.62 8.08 -20.71
C THR A 41 3.24 8.27 -22.10
N ARG A 42 2.38 8.26 -23.12
CA ARG A 42 2.76 8.61 -24.51
C ARG A 42 2.59 10.08 -24.81
N GLU A 43 2.01 10.86 -23.89
CA GLU A 43 1.67 12.26 -24.12
C GLU A 43 2.77 13.18 -23.60
N GLU A 44 3.47 13.85 -24.51
CA GLU A 44 4.58 14.74 -24.17
C GLU A 44 4.19 15.87 -23.20
N PRO A 45 3.01 16.51 -23.33
CA PRO A 45 2.59 17.51 -22.34
C PRO A 45 2.43 16.95 -20.92
N LEU A 46 1.96 15.70 -20.77
CA LEU A 46 1.86 15.06 -19.46
C LEU A 46 3.22 14.68 -18.91
N LYS A 47 4.15 14.19 -19.75
CA LYS A 47 5.54 13.96 -19.31
C LYS A 47 6.17 15.23 -18.76
N GLN A 48 5.97 16.35 -19.45
CA GLN A 48 6.50 17.63 -19.00
C GLN A 48 5.84 18.08 -17.68
N ARG A 49 4.51 17.97 -17.55
CA ARG A 49 3.79 18.33 -16.31
C ARG A 49 4.23 17.48 -15.11
N LEU A 50 4.46 16.19 -15.32
CA LEU A 50 4.86 15.21 -14.30
C LEU A 50 6.39 15.07 -14.16
N SER A 51 7.18 15.95 -14.80
CA SER A 51 8.66 15.92 -14.69
C SER A 51 9.19 16.34 -13.32
N TRP A 52 8.31 16.82 -12.44
CA TRP A 52 8.61 17.20 -11.05
C TRP A 52 7.59 16.55 -10.11
N THR A 53 7.96 16.33 -8.86
CA THR A 53 7.04 15.89 -7.78
C THR A 53 6.20 17.08 -7.25
N GLY A 54 5.09 16.80 -6.58
CA GLY A 54 4.22 17.84 -5.99
C GLY A 54 3.26 18.48 -7.00
N VAL A 55 2.82 17.70 -8.00
CA VAL A 55 1.99 18.21 -9.09
C VAL A 55 0.54 18.30 -8.66
N PHE A 56 -0.03 19.50 -8.74
CA PHE A 56 -1.42 19.76 -8.44
C PHE A 56 -2.36 19.34 -9.58
N PHE A 57 -3.52 18.80 -9.22
CA PHE A 57 -4.67 18.55 -10.10
C PHE A 57 -5.97 18.90 -9.37
N THR A 58 -6.96 19.44 -10.08
CA THR A 58 -8.34 19.35 -9.56
C THR A 58 -8.84 17.91 -9.67
N GLY A 59 -9.88 17.54 -8.94
CA GLY A 59 -10.49 16.22 -9.05
C GLY A 59 -11.01 15.91 -10.46
N GLU A 60 -11.46 16.92 -11.21
CA GLU A 60 -11.84 16.80 -12.62
C GLU A 60 -10.61 16.53 -13.51
N GLU A 61 -9.55 17.33 -13.39
CA GLU A 61 -8.31 17.11 -14.15
C GLU A 61 -7.70 15.74 -13.87
N LEU A 62 -7.69 15.30 -12.60
CA LEU A 62 -7.22 13.99 -12.22
C LEU A 62 -8.07 12.90 -12.87
N THR A 63 -9.40 13.06 -12.88
CA THR A 63 -10.31 12.09 -13.52
C THR A 63 -10.02 11.98 -15.02
N GLU A 64 -9.74 13.07 -15.70
CA GLU A 64 -9.43 13.11 -17.14
C GLU A 64 -8.13 12.39 -17.51
N LEU A 65 -7.24 12.14 -16.54
CA LEU A 65 -6.05 11.31 -16.77
C LEU A 65 -6.41 9.82 -17.00
N PHE A 66 -7.58 9.39 -16.52
CA PHE A 66 -7.98 7.98 -16.54
C PHE A 66 -9.27 7.73 -17.35
N VAL A 67 -10.11 8.75 -17.57
CA VAL A 67 -11.42 8.65 -18.24
C VAL A 67 -11.53 9.72 -19.34
N PRO A 68 -12.03 9.41 -20.56
CA PRO A 68 -12.59 8.14 -21.01
C PRO A 68 -11.54 7.09 -21.40
N ARG A 69 -10.26 7.47 -21.43
CA ARG A 69 -9.13 6.59 -21.73
C ARG A 69 -8.01 6.89 -20.76
N ARG A 70 -7.25 5.86 -20.40
CA ARG A 70 -6.06 6.01 -19.58
C ARG A 70 -4.93 6.70 -20.36
N ARG A 71 -4.59 7.91 -19.94
CA ARG A 71 -3.53 8.76 -20.51
C ARG A 71 -2.19 8.57 -19.81
N VAL A 72 -2.22 8.14 -18.55
CA VAL A 72 -1.03 7.86 -17.73
C VAL A 72 -1.24 6.59 -16.91
N THR A 73 -0.16 5.84 -16.71
CA THR A 73 -0.09 4.75 -15.73
C THR A 73 0.98 5.11 -14.72
N PHE A 74 0.61 5.29 -13.46
CA PHE A 74 1.56 5.38 -12.37
C PHE A 74 2.03 3.98 -12.01
N ILE A 75 3.34 3.76 -11.93
CA ILE A 75 3.96 2.51 -11.47
C ILE A 75 3.97 2.57 -9.95
N ASP A 76 4.57 3.63 -9.43
CA ASP A 76 4.50 4.08 -8.04
C ASP A 76 4.11 5.57 -8.01
N ALA A 77 3.41 5.99 -6.96
CA ALA A 77 3.04 7.38 -6.70
C ALA A 77 2.34 7.51 -5.35
N VAL A 78 2.28 8.72 -4.79
CA VAL A 78 1.28 9.08 -3.78
C VAL A 78 0.36 10.16 -4.34
N LEU A 79 -0.92 9.84 -4.47
CA LEU A 79 -1.96 10.79 -4.85
C LEU A 79 -2.71 11.19 -3.58
N SER A 80 -2.43 12.37 -3.04
CA SER A 80 -3.05 12.88 -1.83
C SER A 80 -4.22 13.81 -2.14
N ALA A 81 -5.39 13.54 -1.56
CA ALA A 81 -6.59 14.34 -1.71
C ALA A 81 -6.73 15.35 -0.56
N TYR A 82 -7.08 16.58 -0.91
CA TYR A 82 -7.29 17.71 0.01
C TYR A 82 -8.66 18.35 -0.21
N PRO A 83 -9.36 18.81 0.84
CA PRO A 83 -10.55 19.64 0.68
C PRO A 83 -10.31 20.84 -0.25
N LYS A 84 -11.30 21.17 -1.09
CA LYS A 84 -11.15 22.23 -2.12
C LYS A 84 -10.89 23.61 -1.53
N GLU A 85 -11.26 23.81 -0.26
CA GLU A 85 -11.10 25.04 0.48
C GLU A 85 -9.65 25.30 0.90
N ILE A 86 -8.78 24.27 0.91
CA ILE A 86 -7.37 24.42 1.26
C ILE A 86 -6.61 25.03 0.07
N PRO A 87 -5.98 26.21 0.22
CA PRO A 87 -5.21 26.83 -0.84
C PRO A 87 -3.99 25.99 -1.23
N VAL A 88 -3.72 25.89 -2.54
CA VAL A 88 -2.56 25.12 -3.08
C VAL A 88 -1.24 25.53 -2.44
N ARG A 89 -1.04 26.82 -2.16
CA ARG A 89 0.17 27.33 -1.48
C ARG A 89 0.40 26.74 -0.08
N GLU A 90 -0.66 26.37 0.62
CA GLU A 90 -0.58 25.76 1.95
C GLU A 90 -0.25 24.27 1.86
N LEU A 91 -0.61 23.62 0.75
CA LEU A 91 -0.21 22.23 0.50
C LEU A 91 1.30 22.09 0.24
N GLN A 92 1.93 23.16 -0.26
CA GLN A 92 3.36 23.20 -0.57
C GLN A 92 4.26 23.42 0.65
N THR A 93 3.71 23.62 1.86
CA THR A 93 4.50 23.84 3.08
C THR A 93 4.79 22.57 3.88
N TYR A 94 4.20 21.44 3.49
CA TYR A 94 4.41 20.14 4.15
C TYR A 94 5.51 19.35 3.46
N GLU A 95 6.10 18.41 4.21
CA GLU A 95 6.94 17.38 3.61
C GLU A 95 6.13 16.60 2.58
N LEU A 96 6.74 16.36 1.42
CA LEU A 96 6.05 15.71 0.31
C LEU A 96 5.91 14.22 0.61
N PRO A 97 4.72 13.63 0.43
CA PRO A 97 4.53 12.20 0.62
C PRO A 97 5.43 11.35 -0.29
N GLU A 98 5.94 10.26 0.25
CA GLU A 98 6.78 9.27 -0.43
C GLU A 98 6.09 7.92 -0.54
N TRP A 99 6.17 7.25 -1.69
CA TRP A 99 5.39 6.03 -1.88
C TRP A 99 5.88 4.88 -1.00
N GLN A 100 7.13 4.89 -0.52
CA GLN A 100 7.69 3.85 0.36
C GLN A 100 7.43 4.05 1.86
N SER A 101 6.50 4.92 2.24
CA SER A 101 6.28 5.25 3.65
C SER A 101 5.97 4.00 4.51
N PRO A 102 6.67 3.79 5.63
CA PRO A 102 6.39 2.68 6.55
C PRO A 102 5.04 2.81 7.25
N GLY A 103 4.40 3.98 7.19
CA GLY A 103 3.08 4.25 7.77
C GLY A 103 1.98 3.38 7.17
N TYR A 104 2.11 2.97 5.90
CA TYR A 104 1.13 2.12 5.22
C TYR A 104 1.04 0.69 5.76
N TRP A 105 2.09 0.24 6.46
CA TRP A 105 2.23 -1.12 7.00
C TRP A 105 2.01 -1.16 8.52
N GLN A 106 1.45 -0.09 9.10
CA GLN A 106 1.10 -0.02 10.52
C GLN A 106 -0.31 -0.55 10.81
N GLU A 107 -0.57 -0.93 12.07
CA GLU A 107 -1.91 -1.36 12.49
C GLU A 107 -2.87 -0.17 12.52
N ASP A 108 -2.37 0.95 13.05
CA ASP A 108 -2.98 2.26 12.99
C ASP A 108 -2.51 2.96 11.72
N LEU A 109 -3.38 2.96 10.71
CA LEU A 109 -3.09 3.60 9.43
C LEU A 109 -3.06 5.12 9.57
N GLU A 110 -2.11 5.75 8.88
CA GLU A 110 -1.95 7.19 8.83
C GLU A 110 -1.82 7.65 7.36
N LEU A 111 -2.31 8.87 7.09
CA LEU A 111 -1.99 9.59 5.87
C LEU A 111 -0.72 10.40 6.11
N GLN A 112 0.11 10.58 5.09
CA GLN A 112 1.41 11.21 5.26
C GLN A 112 1.33 12.70 5.57
N THR A 113 0.26 13.38 5.13
CA THR A 113 0.02 14.79 5.48
C THR A 113 -1.18 14.97 6.41
N PRO A 114 -1.09 15.88 7.40
CA PRO A 114 -2.20 16.15 8.32
C PRO A 114 -3.47 16.67 7.64
N GLN A 115 -3.36 17.38 6.51
CA GLN A 115 -4.51 17.89 5.75
C GLN A 115 -5.10 16.89 4.75
N ALA A 116 -4.37 15.85 4.37
CA ALA A 116 -4.93 14.86 3.45
C ALA A 116 -6.14 14.17 4.09
N VAL A 117 -7.13 13.86 3.26
CA VAL A 117 -8.34 13.13 3.66
C VAL A 117 -8.45 11.77 2.99
N MET A 118 -7.66 11.55 1.94
CA MET A 118 -7.57 10.30 1.20
C MET A 118 -6.22 10.23 0.48
N GLU A 119 -5.65 9.03 0.38
CA GLU A 119 -4.46 8.73 -0.42
C GLU A 119 -4.72 7.52 -1.33
N LEU A 120 -4.29 7.63 -2.57
CA LEU A 120 -4.22 6.52 -3.53
C LEU A 120 -2.75 6.26 -3.84
N VAL A 121 -2.30 5.04 -3.61
CA VAL A 121 -0.89 4.68 -3.69
C VAL A 121 -0.74 3.49 -4.62
N PRO A 122 -0.55 3.72 -5.93
CA PRO A 122 0.05 2.71 -6.80
C PRO A 122 1.37 2.26 -6.16
N TRP A 123 1.49 0.97 -5.88
CA TRP A 123 2.62 0.41 -5.15
C TRP A 123 3.38 -0.57 -6.05
N ASP A 124 4.58 -0.17 -6.46
CA ASP A 124 5.55 -0.99 -7.21
C ASP A 124 4.91 -1.69 -8.44
N GLY A 125 3.98 -1.00 -9.11
CA GLY A 125 3.23 -1.50 -10.27
C GLY A 125 2.26 -2.66 -10.00
N TYR A 126 2.28 -3.28 -8.82
CA TYR A 126 1.56 -4.52 -8.53
C TYR A 126 0.30 -4.31 -7.70
N GLU A 127 0.37 -3.46 -6.68
CA GLU A 127 -0.73 -3.20 -5.75
C GLU A 127 -1.24 -1.76 -5.86
N LEU A 128 -2.47 -1.55 -5.43
CA LEU A 128 -3.03 -0.24 -5.17
C LEU A 128 -3.47 -0.21 -3.72
N LEU A 129 -2.93 0.73 -2.96
CA LEU A 129 -3.42 1.07 -1.63
C LEU A 129 -4.41 2.23 -1.76
N PHE A 130 -5.52 2.13 -1.04
CA PHE A 130 -6.51 3.18 -0.91
C PHE A 130 -6.77 3.44 0.56
N LEU A 131 -6.39 4.62 1.04
CA LEU A 131 -6.59 5.05 2.41
C LEU A 131 -7.54 6.23 2.47
N SER A 132 -8.44 6.28 3.46
CA SER A 132 -9.31 7.44 3.64
C SER A 132 -9.72 7.66 5.09
N ARG A 133 -9.83 8.93 5.48
CA ARG A 133 -10.49 9.34 6.72
C ARG A 133 -12.02 9.12 6.69
N ARG A 134 -12.60 8.93 5.50
CA ARG A 134 -14.02 8.58 5.30
C ARG A 134 -14.14 7.08 5.10
N ASP A 135 -14.29 6.33 6.19
CA ASP A 135 -14.36 4.86 6.18
C ASP A 135 -15.41 4.31 5.18
N GLY A 136 -16.53 5.00 4.98
CA GLY A 136 -17.58 4.61 4.03
C GLY A 136 -17.13 4.55 2.57
N LEU A 137 -16.11 5.32 2.17
CA LEU A 137 -15.53 5.23 0.82
C LEU A 137 -14.72 3.94 0.65
N VAL A 138 -13.91 3.59 1.66
CA VAL A 138 -13.15 2.34 1.69
C VAL A 138 -14.10 1.14 1.72
N ASP A 139 -15.15 1.21 2.53
CA ASP A 139 -16.17 0.16 2.57
C ASP A 139 -16.89 -0.01 1.22
N SER A 140 -17.06 1.07 0.46
CA SER A 140 -17.67 1.01 -0.88
C SER A 140 -16.73 0.34 -1.88
N PHE A 141 -15.44 0.67 -1.81
CA PHE A 141 -14.40 0.02 -2.60
C PHE A 141 -14.27 -1.49 -2.29
N LEU A 142 -14.23 -1.87 -1.01
CA LEU A 142 -14.17 -3.27 -0.57
C LEU A 142 -15.40 -4.06 -1.03
N ARG A 143 -16.59 -3.45 -1.05
CA ARG A 143 -17.81 -4.09 -1.60
C ARG A 143 -17.75 -4.24 -3.12
N ALA A 144 -17.18 -3.28 -3.83
CA ALA A 144 -17.09 -3.31 -5.29
C ALA A 144 -16.06 -4.33 -5.79
N PHE A 145 -15.00 -4.60 -5.02
CA PHE A 145 -13.93 -5.52 -5.39
C PHE A 145 -13.74 -6.60 -4.33
N PRO A 146 -14.34 -7.80 -4.51
CA PRO A 146 -14.19 -8.91 -3.57
C PRO A 146 -12.75 -9.40 -3.35
N GLN A 147 -11.82 -9.05 -4.24
CA GLN A 147 -10.39 -9.37 -4.13
C GLN A 147 -9.61 -8.33 -3.33
N ALA A 148 -10.20 -7.18 -3.00
CA ALA A 148 -9.59 -6.19 -2.13
C ALA A 148 -9.62 -6.68 -0.68
N LEU A 149 -8.59 -6.33 0.08
CA LEU A 149 -8.43 -6.67 1.49
C LEU A 149 -8.43 -5.39 2.33
N ASP A 150 -8.96 -5.48 3.55
CA ASP A 150 -8.80 -4.40 4.55
C ASP A 150 -7.33 -4.33 4.96
N LEU A 151 -6.69 -3.20 4.64
CA LEU A 151 -5.24 -3.01 4.82
C LEU A 151 -4.87 -3.04 6.30
N GLY A 152 -5.64 -2.40 7.17
CA GLY A 152 -5.35 -2.34 8.61
C GLY A 152 -5.48 -3.71 9.27
N GLU A 153 -6.51 -4.48 8.90
CA GLU A 153 -6.66 -5.86 9.36
C GLU A 153 -5.55 -6.77 8.83
N THR A 154 -5.17 -6.64 7.56
CA THR A 154 -4.04 -7.38 7.01
C THR A 154 -2.75 -7.07 7.77
N ASN A 155 -2.43 -5.79 8.00
CA ASN A 155 -1.25 -5.36 8.74
C ASN A 155 -1.23 -5.94 10.18
N ARG A 156 -2.38 -5.92 10.87
CA ARG A 156 -2.52 -6.55 12.21
C ARG A 156 -2.21 -8.03 12.19
N ARG A 157 -2.74 -8.76 11.19
CA ARG A 157 -2.54 -10.20 11.05
C ARG A 157 -1.09 -10.54 10.70
N GLU A 158 -0.48 -9.82 9.76
CA GLU A 158 0.94 -10.01 9.39
C GLU A 158 1.83 -9.82 10.63
N LYS A 159 1.66 -8.72 11.37
CA LYS A 159 2.41 -8.45 12.61
C LYS A 159 2.20 -9.51 13.68
N ALA A 160 1.00 -10.05 13.83
CA ALA A 160 0.74 -11.13 14.77
C ALA A 160 1.51 -12.40 14.40
N VAL A 161 1.58 -12.74 13.11
CA VAL A 161 2.37 -13.87 12.62
C VAL A 161 3.88 -13.61 12.79
N GLU A 162 4.37 -12.42 12.48
CA GLU A 162 5.78 -12.06 12.67
C GLU A 162 6.23 -12.16 14.13
N ARG A 163 5.38 -11.74 15.08
CA ARG A 163 5.62 -11.89 16.52
C ARG A 163 5.78 -13.37 16.90
N ARG A 164 4.84 -14.22 16.46
CA ARG A 164 4.88 -15.67 16.70
C ARG A 164 6.12 -16.34 16.10
N ILE A 165 6.46 -16.00 14.86
CA ILE A 165 7.69 -16.47 14.19
C ILE A 165 8.91 -16.06 15.01
N THR A 166 8.96 -14.82 15.48
CA THR A 166 10.08 -14.32 16.29
C THR A 166 10.23 -15.10 17.59
N GLU A 167 9.15 -15.31 18.33
CA GLU A 167 9.17 -16.04 19.59
C GLU A 167 9.64 -17.49 19.42
N ILE A 168 9.11 -18.19 18.42
CA ILE A 168 9.46 -19.58 18.12
C ILE A 168 10.91 -19.68 17.63
N PHE A 169 11.33 -18.78 16.73
CA PHE A 169 12.69 -18.75 16.21
C PHE A 169 13.72 -18.48 17.30
N HIS A 170 13.49 -17.49 18.16
CA HIS A 170 14.39 -17.15 19.27
C HIS A 170 14.55 -18.30 20.26
N ARG A 171 13.44 -18.98 20.60
CA ARG A 171 13.45 -20.17 21.46
C ARG A 171 14.29 -21.28 20.85
N ALA A 172 14.01 -21.68 19.61
CA ALA A 172 14.71 -22.76 18.93
C ALA A 172 16.21 -22.45 18.71
N ALA A 173 16.55 -21.20 18.38
CA ALA A 173 17.94 -20.77 18.24
C ALA A 173 18.69 -20.85 19.57
N THR A 174 18.08 -20.42 20.68
CA THR A 174 18.66 -20.47 22.02
C THR A 174 18.91 -21.92 22.46
N GLU A 175 17.94 -22.81 22.25
CA GLU A 175 18.06 -24.24 22.58
C GLU A 175 19.20 -24.93 21.81
N ARG A 176 19.54 -24.43 20.62
CA ARG A 176 20.65 -24.91 19.79
C ARG A 176 21.98 -24.20 20.07
N GLY A 177 22.02 -23.23 20.97
CA GLY A 177 23.22 -22.42 21.23
C GLY A 177 23.60 -21.49 20.06
N ILE A 178 22.65 -21.18 19.18
CA ILE A 178 22.85 -20.27 18.04
C ILE A 178 22.77 -18.82 18.54
N LEU A 179 23.81 -18.04 18.27
CA LEU A 179 23.85 -16.62 18.62
C LEU A 179 22.90 -15.81 17.73
N LEU A 180 22.00 -15.05 18.36
CA LEU A 180 21.12 -14.09 17.70
C LEU A 180 21.90 -12.82 17.34
N THR A 181 22.39 -12.78 16.11
CA THR A 181 23.03 -11.60 15.49
C THR A 181 22.08 -10.97 14.49
N GLU A 182 22.36 -9.76 14.02
CA GLU A 182 21.57 -9.13 12.95
C GLU A 182 21.45 -10.03 11.70
N LYS A 183 22.50 -10.78 11.38
CA LYS A 183 22.48 -11.76 10.28
C LYS A 183 21.52 -12.91 10.58
N THR A 184 21.53 -13.43 11.81
CA THR A 184 20.68 -14.56 12.20
C THR A 184 19.21 -14.16 12.31
N GLU A 185 18.93 -12.96 12.79
CA GLU A 185 17.57 -12.39 12.88
C GLU A 185 16.89 -12.29 11.52
N LYS A 186 17.65 -12.02 10.45
CA LYS A 186 17.11 -11.91 9.09
C LYS A 186 16.51 -13.23 8.57
N TYR A 187 16.86 -14.38 9.14
CA TYR A 187 16.28 -15.65 8.73
C TYR A 187 14.79 -15.80 9.09
N LYS A 188 14.29 -15.06 10.08
CA LYS A 188 12.86 -15.03 10.40
C LYS A 188 12.01 -14.57 9.22
N TYR A 189 12.52 -13.62 8.43
CA TYR A 189 11.84 -13.18 7.22
C TYR A 189 11.72 -14.29 6.19
N SER A 190 12.70 -15.21 6.12
CA SER A 190 12.60 -16.38 5.22
C SER A 190 11.49 -17.34 5.65
N VAL A 191 11.29 -17.52 6.96
CA VAL A 191 10.16 -18.30 7.51
C VAL A 191 8.84 -17.66 7.11
N PHE A 192 8.70 -16.35 7.33
CA PHE A 192 7.50 -15.60 6.95
C PHE A 192 7.21 -15.73 5.44
N GLN A 193 8.21 -15.50 4.58
CA GLN A 193 8.04 -15.60 3.14
C GLN A 193 7.63 -17.01 2.70
N SER A 194 8.25 -18.04 3.26
CA SER A 194 7.97 -19.46 2.94
C SER A 194 6.54 -19.88 3.28
N LEU A 195 6.04 -19.44 4.44
CA LEU A 195 4.71 -19.82 4.94
C LEU A 195 3.59 -18.91 4.44
N CYS A 196 3.84 -17.60 4.39
CA CYS A 196 2.80 -16.60 4.21
C CYS A 196 2.70 -16.07 2.78
N ARG A 197 3.79 -16.12 1.99
CA ARG A 197 3.86 -15.52 0.65
C ARG A 197 4.29 -16.55 -0.40
N LYS A 198 3.35 -17.46 -0.73
CA LYS A 198 3.58 -18.52 -1.72
C LYS A 198 3.01 -18.13 -3.08
N GLY A 199 3.84 -17.48 -3.91
CA GLY A 199 3.42 -16.92 -5.20
C GLY A 199 2.49 -15.72 -5.01
N ASP A 200 1.38 -15.68 -5.76
CA ASP A 200 0.37 -14.61 -5.68
C ASP A 200 -0.61 -14.75 -4.50
N LYS A 201 -0.40 -15.73 -3.60
CA LYS A 201 -1.31 -16.02 -2.49
C LYS A 201 -0.70 -15.62 -1.16
N GLU A 202 -1.43 -14.78 -0.45
CA GLU A 202 -1.18 -14.43 0.94
C GLU A 202 -1.96 -15.41 1.84
N ASN A 203 -1.25 -16.11 2.74
CA ASN A 203 -1.85 -17.00 3.75
C ASN A 203 -1.35 -16.63 5.14
N LEU A 204 -2.20 -15.96 5.93
CA LEU A 204 -1.87 -15.55 7.30
C LEU A 204 -2.42 -16.52 8.36
N GLU A 205 -3.04 -17.63 7.94
CA GLU A 205 -3.57 -18.67 8.83
C GLU A 205 -2.55 -19.77 9.03
N VAL A 206 -1.41 -19.40 9.62
CA VAL A 206 -0.30 -20.32 9.91
C VAL A 206 -0.34 -20.74 11.38
N THR A 207 -0.12 -22.02 11.65
CA THR A 207 -0.10 -22.60 13.00
C THR A 207 1.30 -22.53 13.62
N ASP A 208 1.39 -22.63 14.96
CA ASP A 208 2.69 -22.66 15.65
C ASP A 208 3.49 -23.93 15.29
N GLU A 209 2.80 -25.03 14.97
CA GLU A 209 3.43 -26.27 14.51
C GLU A 209 4.10 -26.10 13.14
N GLU A 210 3.42 -25.43 12.19
CA GLU A 210 4.00 -25.11 10.87
C GLU A 210 5.17 -24.15 10.98
N ILE A 211 5.03 -23.10 11.81
CA ILE A 211 6.12 -22.16 12.09
C ILE A 211 7.32 -22.91 12.68
N GLY A 212 7.10 -23.74 13.70
CA GLY A 212 8.14 -24.53 14.35
C GLY A 212 8.85 -25.45 13.37
N ALA A 213 8.11 -26.16 12.52
CA ALA A 213 8.66 -27.06 11.51
C ALA A 213 9.56 -26.31 10.51
N GLU A 214 9.15 -25.12 10.06
CA GLU A 214 9.92 -24.32 9.11
C GLU A 214 11.15 -23.66 9.76
N VAL A 215 11.03 -23.18 11.00
CA VAL A 215 12.16 -22.71 11.81
C VAL A 215 13.20 -23.82 11.98
N GLU A 216 12.76 -25.01 12.38
CA GLU A 216 13.63 -26.18 12.56
C GLU A 216 14.32 -26.59 11.26
N ARG A 217 13.61 -26.53 10.12
CA ARG A 217 14.19 -26.78 8.81
C ARG A 217 15.28 -25.76 8.49
N LEU A 218 15.04 -24.48 8.77
CA LEU A 218 15.98 -23.40 8.48
C LEU A 218 17.22 -23.47 9.37
N LEU A 219 17.04 -23.64 10.69
CA LEU A 219 18.13 -23.70 11.66
C LEU A 219 19.04 -24.94 11.50
N ARG A 220 18.61 -25.99 10.80
CA ARG A 220 19.49 -27.13 10.43
C ARG A 220 20.59 -26.73 9.44
N GLY A 221 20.40 -25.64 8.70
CA GLY A 221 21.37 -25.13 7.73
C GLY A 221 22.37 -24.12 8.31
N LEU A 222 22.28 -23.81 9.61
CA LEU A 222 23.13 -22.88 10.34
C LEU A 222 24.06 -23.63 11.30
#